data_AF-A0A2M7DPV2-F1
#
_entry.id   AF-A0A2M7DPV2-F1
#
_cell.length_a   1.000
_cell.length_b   1.000
_cell.length_c   1.000
_cell.angle_alpha   90.00
_cell.angle_beta   90.00
_cell.angle_gamma   90.00
#
_symmetry.space_group_name_H-M   'P 1'
#
loop_
_entity.id
_entity.type
_entity.pdbx_description
1 polymer ?
#
loop_
_entity_poly.entity_id
_entity_poly.type
_entity_poly.pdbx_seq_one_letter_code
_entity_poly.pdbx_strand_id
1 'polypeptide(L)' 'GRMKDIAVSNGSACSSAVVEPSHVLKAMGLSDEDAFASLRFSLGKYNTFEEVNEASQIIKNIFEI' A
#
# COMPACT_ATOMS: atom_id res chain seq x y z
N GLY A 1 -4.40 -1.22 -4.92
CA GLY A 1 -5.57 -1.78 -4.22
C GLY A 1 -6.49 -0.65 -3.81
N ARG A 2 -7.82 -0.83 -3.88
CA ARG A 2 -8.77 0.16 -3.37
C ARG A 2 -9.15 -0.23 -1.94
N MET A 3 -8.64 0.50 -0.95
CA MET A 3 -9.27 0.55 0.37
C MET A 3 -10.37 1.61 0.28
N LYS A 4 -11.53 1.37 0.92
CA LYS A 4 -12.76 2.14 0.67
C LYS A 4 -12.58 3.65 0.85
N ASP A 5 -11.63 4.06 1.69
CA ASP A 5 -11.39 5.46 2.08
C ASP A 5 -9.92 5.90 1.90
N ILE A 6 -9.04 5.04 1.36
CA ILE A 6 -7.63 5.37 1.13
C ILE A 6 -7.15 4.83 -0.23
N ALA A 7 -6.54 5.71 -1.03
CA ALA A 7 -5.87 5.33 -2.26
C ALA A 7 -4.45 4.81 -1.99
N VAL A 8 -4.21 3.50 -2.24
CA VAL A 8 -2.93 2.84 -1.95
C VAL A 8 -2.45 1.94 -3.10
N SER A 9 -1.14 1.72 -3.15
CA SER A 9 -0.49 0.81 -4.13
C SER A 9 0.03 -0.45 -3.42
N ASN A 10 -0.12 -1.62 -4.06
CA ASN A 10 0.27 -2.93 -3.52
C ASN A 10 0.95 -3.83 -4.58
N GLY A 11 1.52 -3.27 -5.65
CA GLY A 11 2.13 -4.04 -6.75
C GLY A 11 3.24 -3.29 -7.50
N SER A 12 3.85 -3.95 -8.49
CA SER A 12 4.98 -3.41 -9.30
C SER A 12 4.60 -2.20 -10.15
N ALA A 13 3.38 -2.17 -10.69
CA ALA A 13 2.81 -1.04 -11.41
C ALA A 13 1.27 -1.10 -11.35
N CYS A 14 0.63 -0.02 -10.87
CA CYS A 14 -0.83 0.06 -10.71
C CYS A 14 -1.65 -0.02 -12.01
N SER A 15 -1.03 -0.19 -13.18
CA SER A 15 -1.66 -0.23 -14.51
C SER A 15 -1.61 -1.59 -15.20
N SER A 16 -1.03 -2.63 -14.57
CA SER A 16 -1.07 -3.98 -15.12
C SER A 16 -2.44 -4.62 -14.86
N ALA A 17 -3.03 -5.25 -15.87
CA ALA A 17 -4.24 -6.06 -15.71
C ALA A 17 -4.00 -7.29 -14.80
N VAL A 18 -2.73 -7.63 -14.54
CA VAL A 18 -2.31 -8.74 -13.69
C VAL A 18 -1.64 -8.19 -12.44
N VAL A 19 -2.10 -8.63 -11.27
CA VAL A 19 -1.49 -8.29 -9.99
C VAL A 19 -0.28 -9.19 -9.80
N GLU A 20 0.90 -8.66 -10.07
CA GLU A 20 2.19 -9.33 -9.84
C GLU A 20 2.92 -8.71 -8.64
N PRO A 21 3.74 -9.49 -7.92
CA PRO A 21 4.52 -8.97 -6.81
C PRO A 21 5.51 -7.91 -7.32
N SER A 22 5.88 -6.97 -6.44
CA SER A 22 6.81 -5.91 -6.81
C SER A 22 8.19 -6.47 -7.18
N HIS A 23 8.61 -6.31 -8.44
CA HIS A 23 9.95 -6.71 -8.89
C HIS A 23 11.08 -6.03 -8.08
N VAL A 24 10.82 -4.83 -7.55
CA VAL A 24 11.76 -4.13 -6.66
C VAL A 24 11.87 -4.84 -5.32
N LEU A 25 10.75 -5.21 -4.69
CA LEU A 25 10.77 -5.94 -3.42
C LEU A 25 11.39 -7.34 -3.59
N LYS A 26 11.15 -8.00 -4.71
CA LYS A 26 11.82 -9.25 -5.08
C LYS A 26 13.33 -9.07 -5.22
N ALA A 27 13.79 -8.02 -5.88
CA ALA A 27 15.22 -7.71 -5.98
C ALA A 27 15.86 -7.36 -4.63
N MET A 28 15.08 -6.85 -3.67
CA MET A 28 15.50 -6.64 -2.29
C MET A 28 15.56 -7.92 -1.46
N GLY A 29 15.14 -9.07 -2.02
CA GLY A 29 15.21 -10.38 -1.37
C GLY A 29 13.92 -10.82 -0.67
N LEU A 30 12.80 -10.12 -0.85
CA LEU A 30 11.53 -10.54 -0.25
C LEU A 30 10.94 -11.76 -0.97
N SER A 31 10.23 -12.59 -0.20
CA SER A 31 9.41 -13.66 -0.75
C SER A 31 8.26 -13.09 -1.59
N ASP A 32 7.61 -13.93 -2.41
CA ASP A 32 6.43 -13.48 -3.15
C ASP A 32 5.30 -13.07 -2.18
N GLU A 33 5.14 -13.82 -1.09
CA GLU A 33 4.16 -13.56 -0.04
C GLU A 33 4.40 -12.21 0.62
N ASP A 34 5.63 -11.92 1.06
CA ASP A 34 5.97 -10.62 1.67
C ASP A 34 5.83 -9.46 0.68
N ALA A 35 6.21 -9.67 -0.59
CA ALA A 35 6.08 -8.67 -1.63
C ALA A 35 4.61 -8.36 -1.95
N PHE A 36 3.72 -9.36 -1.88
CA PHE A 36 2.27 -9.18 -2.02
C PHE A 36 1.62 -8.55 -0.78
N ALA A 37 2.12 -8.84 0.41
CA ALA A 37 1.64 -8.29 1.68
C ALA A 37 2.06 -6.83 1.92
N SER A 38 2.78 -6.23 0.97
CA SER A 38 3.30 -4.87 1.09
C SER A 38 2.31 -3.80 0.60
N LEU A 39 2.21 -2.71 1.36
CA LEU A 39 1.46 -1.50 0.99
C LEU A 39 2.40 -0.29 0.87
N ARG A 40 2.27 0.47 -0.22
CA ARG A 40 3.00 1.72 -0.42
C ARG A 40 2.06 2.91 -0.27
N PHE A 41 2.39 3.78 0.69
CA PHE A 41 1.79 5.10 0.86
C PHE A 41 2.74 6.16 0.29
N SER A 42 2.18 7.15 -0.40
CA SER A 42 2.94 8.27 -0.94
C SER A 42 2.19 9.54 -0.60
N LEU A 43 2.88 10.47 0.06
CA LEU A 43 2.33 11.76 0.44
C LEU A 43 2.65 12.80 -0.63
N GLY A 44 1.73 13.74 -0.84
CA GLY A 44 1.87 14.88 -1.73
C GLY A 44 1.66 16.20 -1.01
N LYS A 45 1.88 17.31 -1.73
CA LYS A 45 1.79 18.68 -1.21
C LYS A 45 0.47 19.01 -0.49
N TYR A 46 -0.62 18.35 -0.88
CA TYR A 46 -1.95 18.63 -0.37
C TYR A 46 -2.37 17.72 0.78
N ASN A 47 -1.52 16.77 1.17
CA ASN A 47 -1.86 15.95 2.33
C ASN A 47 -1.72 16.73 3.63
N THR A 48 -2.63 16.46 4.57
CA THR A 48 -2.60 17.05 5.91
C THR A 48 -2.18 16.01 6.96
N PHE A 49 -1.80 16.49 8.15
CA PHE A 49 -1.46 15.59 9.25
C PHE A 49 -2.69 14.83 9.74
N GLU A 50 -3.85 15.48 9.72
CA GLU A 50 -5.15 14.91 10.08
C GLU A 50 -5.51 13.74 9.15
N GLU A 51 -5.32 13.89 7.84
CA GLU A 51 -5.55 12.82 6.86
C GLU A 51 -4.62 11.62 7.09
N VAL A 52 -3.35 11.86 7.43
CA VAL A 52 -2.40 10.78 7.75
C VAL A 52 -2.83 10.04 9.02
N ASN A 53 -3.32 10.76 10.03
CA ASN A 53 -3.80 10.14 11.25
C ASN A 53 -5.08 9.33 11.00
N GLU A 54 -6.02 9.86 10.22
CA GLU A 54 -7.23 9.15 9.80
C GLU A 54 -6.89 7.87 9.03
N ALA A 55 -5.97 7.96 8.06
CA ALA A 55 -5.47 6.81 7.31
C ALA A 55 -4.87 5.74 8.25
N SER A 56 -4.10 6.15 9.25
CA SER A 56 -3.56 5.22 10.26
C SER A 56 -4.65 4.53 11.07
N GLN A 57 -5.72 5.23 11.47
CA GLN A 57 -6.82 4.62 12.23
C GLN A 57 -7.61 3.63 11.37
N ILE A 58 -7.84 3.95 10.11
CA ILE A 58 -8.50 3.03 9.16
C ILE A 58 -7.67 1.74 9.01
N ILE A 59 -6.35 1.84 8.85
CA ILE A 59 -5.46 0.67 8.73
C ILE A 59 -5.55 -0.19 10.01
N LYS A 60 -5.47 0.44 11.18
CA LYS A 60 -5.62 -0.24 12.47
C LYS A 60 -6.92 -1.03 12.57
N ASN A 61 -8.03 -0.40 12.20
CA ASN A 61 -9.35 -1.03 12.20
C ASN A 61 -9.45 -2.21 11.21
N ILE A 62 -8.81 -2.12 10.03
CA ILE A 62 -8.80 -3.20 9.03
C ILE A 62 -8.04 -4.43 9.53
N PHE A 63 -6.94 -4.21 10.24
CA PHE A 63 -6.07 -5.29 10.72
C PHE A 63 -6.31 -5.68 12.19
N GLU A 64 -7.28 -5.06 12.86
CA GLU A 64 -7.61 -5.27 14.27
C GLU A 64 -6.41 -5.04 15.23
N ILE A 65 -5.58 -4.02 14.94
CA ILE A 65 -4.35 -3.66 15.70
C ILE A 65 -4.40 -2.27 16.34
#